data_AF-G8NZ26-F1
#
_entry.id   AF-G8NZ26-F1
#
_cell.length_a   1.000
_cell.length_b   1.000
_cell.length_c   1.000
_cell.angle_alpha   90.00
_cell.angle_beta   90.00
_cell.angle_gamma   90.00
#
_symmetry.space_group_name_H-M   'P 1'
#
loop_
_entity.id
_entity.type
_entity.pdbx_description
1 polymer ?
#
loop_
_entity_poly.entity_id
_entity_poly.type
_entity_poly.pdbx_seq_one_letter_code
_entity_poly.pdbx_strand_id
1 'polypeptide(L)'
;MSHSLPSPLPLFDRILLRILGKAVPAAEREEWFHTWQAELWHIHHRTRSRRSQALSVMVDLSIGLMRDALWLRTDSWRRALSGTATLCLSLLFALCLLSALASLALSGGWHALSLNLSNPSRRFLIETPLVAFVTFATASRRHVKPSATGKTMYWIKRQLFFAAKATLVLALSFLLSTDICQPLHAPLPITADLAQVLISACISLVGLRWAFHDQGQRCNQCLRVLSTPARVGRPSHNLLEWNGNELVCRQGHGMLSIPEMETSWCRSSEWITQNPGWDRVAGVS
;
A
#
# COMPACT_ATOMS: atom_id res chain seq x y z
N MET A 1 -16.54 44.20 1.81
CA MET A 1 -17.27 43.90 0.56
C MET A 1 -16.36 43.06 -0.31
N SER A 2 -16.52 41.74 -0.29
CA SER A 2 -15.78 40.80 -1.13
C SER A 2 -16.36 40.83 -2.54
N HIS A 3 -15.66 41.46 -3.48
CA HIS A 3 -15.99 41.35 -4.90
C HIS A 3 -15.79 39.89 -5.33
N SER A 4 -16.88 39.14 -5.41
CA SER A 4 -16.93 37.84 -6.06
C SER A 4 -16.67 38.04 -7.54
N LEU A 5 -15.41 37.93 -7.95
CA LEU A 5 -15.03 37.80 -9.35
C LEU A 5 -15.89 36.70 -9.98
N PRO A 6 -16.61 36.97 -11.09
CA PRO A 6 -17.43 35.97 -11.74
C PRO A 6 -16.53 34.80 -12.12
N SER A 7 -16.75 33.64 -11.50
CA SER A 7 -15.90 32.48 -11.72
C SER A 7 -15.94 32.12 -13.21
N PRO A 8 -14.78 32.03 -13.91
CA PRO A 8 -14.69 31.97 -15.37
C PRO A 8 -15.09 30.62 -16.00
N LEU A 9 -15.57 29.65 -15.21
CA LEU A 9 -15.84 28.30 -15.67
C LEU A 9 -17.29 28.10 -16.15
N PRO A 10 -17.53 27.33 -17.22
CA PRO A 10 -18.86 26.89 -17.65
C PRO A 10 -19.66 26.24 -16.52
N LEU A 11 -21.01 26.36 -16.58
CA LEU A 11 -21.90 25.80 -15.56
C LEU A 11 -21.74 24.27 -15.42
N PHE A 12 -21.56 23.56 -16.55
CA PHE A 12 -21.39 22.11 -16.56
C PHE A 12 -20.16 21.68 -15.74
N ASP A 13 -19.00 22.29 -15.98
CA ASP A 13 -17.76 21.95 -15.29
C ASP A 13 -17.85 22.18 -13.77
N ARG A 14 -18.56 23.24 -13.35
CA ARG A 14 -18.80 23.51 -11.92
C ARG A 14 -19.69 22.45 -11.27
N ILE A 15 -20.74 22.03 -11.97
CA ILE A 15 -21.64 20.99 -11.48
C ILE A 15 -20.85 19.68 -11.36
N LEU A 16 -20.08 19.33 -12.40
CA LEU A 16 -19.25 18.14 -12.44
C LEU A 16 -18.22 18.12 -11.29
N LEU A 17 -17.49 19.23 -11.10
CA LEU A 17 -16.55 19.41 -9.99
C LEU A 17 -17.21 19.23 -8.62
N ARG A 18 -18.39 19.81 -8.41
CA ARG A 18 -19.11 19.67 -7.13
C ARG A 18 -19.58 18.25 -6.88
N ILE A 19 -20.04 17.55 -7.93
CA ILE A 19 -20.47 16.15 -7.81
C ILE A 19 -19.27 15.27 -7.49
N LEU A 20 -18.20 15.36 -8.28
CA LEU A 20 -17.01 14.50 -8.12
C LEU A 20 -16.18 14.87 -6.88
N GLY A 21 -16.18 16.14 -6.46
CA GLY A 21 -15.58 16.57 -5.19
C GLY A 21 -16.19 15.90 -3.96
N LYS A 22 -17.43 15.37 -4.04
CA LYS A 22 -18.01 14.56 -2.95
C LYS A 22 -17.32 13.21 -2.79
N ALA A 23 -16.77 12.64 -3.87
CA ALA A 23 -15.99 11.40 -3.82
C ALA A 23 -14.61 11.62 -3.18
N VAL A 24 -14.06 12.84 -3.27
CA VAL A 24 -12.76 13.21 -2.70
C VAL A 24 -12.84 13.30 -1.17
N PRO A 25 -11.83 12.78 -0.44
CA PRO A 25 -11.73 12.89 1.02
C PRO A 25 -11.82 14.34 1.49
N ALA A 26 -12.47 14.58 2.64
CA ALA A 26 -12.72 15.92 3.14
C ALA A 26 -11.45 16.75 3.32
N ALA A 27 -10.34 16.13 3.76
CA ALA A 27 -9.06 16.79 3.98
C ALA A 27 -8.36 17.26 2.70
N GLU A 28 -8.63 16.64 1.54
CA GLU A 28 -7.96 16.91 0.26
C GLU A 28 -8.87 17.66 -0.73
N ARG A 29 -10.14 17.84 -0.37
CA ARG A 29 -11.16 18.37 -1.27
C ARG A 29 -10.87 19.81 -1.70
N GLU A 30 -10.38 20.64 -0.79
CA GLU A 30 -10.10 22.06 -1.06
C GLU A 30 -8.95 22.22 -2.06
N GLU A 31 -7.81 21.58 -1.78
CA GLU A 31 -6.64 21.56 -2.67
C GLU A 31 -6.96 20.94 -4.04
N TRP A 32 -7.70 19.83 -4.06
CA TRP A 32 -8.17 19.21 -5.29
C TRP A 32 -9.06 20.15 -6.10
N PHE A 33 -9.99 20.86 -5.46
CA PHE A 33 -10.88 21.80 -6.13
C PHE A 33 -10.12 22.98 -6.72
N HIS A 34 -9.14 23.53 -6.00
CA HIS A 34 -8.28 24.62 -6.49
C HIS A 34 -7.45 24.20 -7.69
N THR A 35 -6.81 23.02 -7.62
CA THR A 35 -5.98 22.49 -8.71
C THR A 35 -6.81 22.30 -9.98
N TRP A 36 -7.95 21.60 -9.90
CA TRP A 36 -8.79 21.39 -11.06
C TRP A 36 -9.48 22.66 -11.56
N GLN A 37 -9.81 23.61 -10.68
CA GLN A 37 -10.33 24.92 -11.11
C GLN A 37 -9.29 25.68 -11.96
N ALA A 38 -8.02 25.63 -11.57
CA ALA A 38 -6.92 26.22 -12.34
C ALA A 38 -6.71 25.51 -13.69
N GLU A 39 -6.70 24.17 -13.70
CA GLU A 39 -6.54 23.38 -14.94
C GLU A 39 -7.68 23.62 -15.93
N LEU A 40 -8.94 23.59 -15.46
CA LEU A 40 -10.11 23.88 -16.30
C LEU A 40 -10.04 25.27 -16.91
N TRP A 41 -9.59 26.26 -16.13
CA TRP A 41 -9.41 27.61 -16.61
C TRP A 41 -8.38 27.68 -17.74
N HIS A 42 -7.22 27.03 -17.56
CA HIS A 42 -6.17 26.94 -18.58
C HIS A 42 -6.63 26.23 -19.86
N ILE A 43 -7.36 25.13 -19.72
CA ILE A 43 -7.89 24.34 -20.85
C ILE A 43 -8.90 25.18 -21.64
N HIS A 44 -9.83 25.85 -20.96
CA HIS A 44 -10.84 26.69 -21.61
C HIS A 44 -10.21 27.88 -22.33
N HIS A 45 -9.17 28.48 -21.74
CA HIS A 45 -8.44 29.58 -22.37
C HIS A 45 -7.72 29.12 -23.65
N ARG A 46 -7.13 27.92 -23.67
CA ARG A 46 -6.48 27.34 -24.87
C ARG A 46 -7.49 26.93 -25.95
N THR A 47 -8.62 26.32 -25.58
CA THR A 47 -9.63 25.84 -26.56
C THR A 47 -10.40 26.96 -27.23
N ARG A 48 -10.50 28.15 -26.63
CA ARG A 48 -11.11 29.33 -27.26
C ARG A 48 -10.44 29.72 -28.59
N SER A 49 -9.18 29.31 -28.81
CA SER A 49 -8.45 29.50 -30.06
C SER A 49 -8.72 28.42 -31.14
N ARG A 50 -9.25 27.24 -30.78
CA ARG A 50 -9.50 26.10 -31.70
C ARG A 50 -10.89 25.49 -31.49
N ARG A 51 -11.87 26.01 -32.24
CA ARG A 51 -13.30 25.70 -32.08
C ARG A 51 -13.71 24.26 -32.45
N SER A 52 -12.91 23.52 -33.23
CA SER A 52 -13.26 22.19 -33.75
C SER A 52 -12.95 21.01 -32.82
N GLN A 53 -12.25 21.22 -31.69
CA GLN A 53 -11.83 20.15 -30.77
C GLN A 53 -12.57 20.15 -29.42
N ALA A 54 -13.64 20.93 -29.27
CA ALA A 54 -14.28 21.16 -27.97
C ALA A 54 -14.91 19.91 -27.33
N LEU A 55 -15.51 19.02 -28.13
CA LEU A 55 -16.20 17.83 -27.63
C LEU A 55 -15.24 16.75 -27.10
N SER A 56 -14.18 16.44 -27.84
CA SER A 56 -13.19 15.43 -27.39
C SER A 56 -12.47 15.88 -26.12
N VAL A 57 -12.11 17.17 -26.04
CA VAL A 57 -11.47 17.76 -24.85
C VAL A 57 -12.36 17.66 -23.61
N MET A 58 -13.69 17.82 -23.75
CA MET A 58 -14.63 17.70 -22.64
C MET A 58 -14.73 16.26 -22.11
N VAL A 59 -14.69 15.26 -22.99
CA VAL A 59 -14.73 13.84 -22.61
C VAL A 59 -13.44 13.44 -21.88
N ASP A 60 -12.27 13.77 -22.45
CA ASP A 60 -10.97 13.46 -21.84
C ASP A 60 -10.82 14.09 -20.45
N LEU A 61 -11.31 15.33 -20.31
CA LEU A 61 -11.34 16.06 -19.04
C LEU A 61 -12.23 15.37 -18.00
N SER A 62 -13.45 14.98 -18.38
CA SER A 62 -14.39 14.31 -17.49
C SER A 62 -13.81 12.98 -16.99
N ILE A 63 -13.14 12.24 -17.88
CA ILE A 63 -12.44 10.99 -17.55
C ILE A 63 -11.28 11.25 -16.59
N GLY A 64 -10.45 12.26 -16.86
CA GLY A 64 -9.33 12.64 -15.99
C GLY A 64 -9.78 12.99 -14.57
N LEU A 65 -10.82 13.81 -14.46
CA LEU A 65 -11.37 14.29 -13.20
C LEU A 65 -12.03 13.16 -12.38
N MET A 66 -12.74 12.24 -13.05
CA MET A 66 -13.25 11.01 -12.43
C MET A 66 -12.13 10.09 -11.94
N ARG A 67 -11.12 9.85 -12.79
CA ARG A 67 -10.00 8.96 -12.46
C ARG A 67 -9.22 9.48 -11.28
N ASP A 68 -8.96 10.78 -11.23
CA ASP A 68 -8.24 11.43 -10.15
C ASP A 68 -9.04 11.41 -8.82
N ALA A 69 -10.34 11.75 -8.87
CA ALA A 69 -11.20 11.67 -7.67
C ALA A 69 -11.31 10.23 -7.13
N LEU A 70 -11.45 9.24 -8.00
CA LEU A 70 -11.46 7.82 -7.62
C LEU A 70 -10.10 7.37 -7.10
N TRP A 71 -9.01 7.85 -7.68
CA TRP A 71 -7.66 7.57 -7.21
C TRP A 71 -7.44 8.13 -5.81
N LEU A 72 -7.77 9.40 -5.55
CA LEU A 72 -7.68 9.99 -4.20
C LEU A 72 -8.56 9.27 -3.19
N ARG A 73 -9.77 8.85 -3.59
CA ARG A 73 -10.66 8.08 -2.72
C ARG A 73 -10.06 6.71 -2.38
N THR A 74 -9.59 5.97 -3.37
CA THR A 74 -9.00 4.64 -3.17
C THR A 74 -7.67 4.73 -2.43
N ASP A 75 -6.85 5.74 -2.69
CA ASP A 75 -5.62 6.02 -1.97
C ASP A 75 -5.90 6.44 -0.51
N SER A 76 -6.94 7.24 -0.25
CA SER A 76 -7.34 7.58 1.13
C SER A 76 -7.78 6.37 1.92
N TRP A 77 -8.52 5.45 1.28
CA TRP A 77 -8.91 4.18 1.87
C TRP A 77 -7.68 3.32 2.13
N ARG A 78 -6.79 3.22 1.14
CA ARG A 78 -5.49 2.55 1.30
C ARG A 78 -4.74 3.16 2.48
N ARG A 79 -4.63 4.48 2.61
CA ARG A 79 -3.95 5.17 3.73
C ARG A 79 -4.64 4.91 5.08
N ALA A 80 -5.97 4.90 5.11
CA ALA A 80 -6.76 4.64 6.32
C ALA A 80 -6.63 3.17 6.77
N LEU A 81 -6.80 2.22 5.85
CA LEU A 81 -6.67 0.78 6.08
C LEU A 81 -5.22 0.36 6.34
N SER A 82 -4.25 1.05 5.74
CA SER A 82 -2.81 0.78 5.93
C SER A 82 -2.24 1.48 7.18
N GLY A 83 -3.04 2.31 7.86
CA GLY A 83 -2.55 3.23 8.88
C GLY A 83 -2.03 2.57 10.16
N THR A 84 -2.57 1.41 10.57
CA THR A 84 -2.17 0.75 11.82
C THR A 84 -1.86 -0.73 11.64
N ALA A 85 -0.93 -1.22 12.47
CA ALA A 85 -0.58 -2.64 12.51
C ALA A 85 -1.79 -3.52 12.88
N THR A 86 -2.64 -3.04 13.79
CA THR A 86 -3.82 -3.77 14.26
C THR A 86 -4.85 -3.96 13.17
N LEU A 87 -5.16 -2.93 12.38
CA LEU A 87 -6.10 -3.04 11.25
C LEU A 87 -5.58 -3.99 10.17
N CYS A 88 -4.28 -3.97 9.89
CA CYS A 88 -3.66 -4.91 8.96
C CYS A 88 -3.82 -6.36 9.42
N LEU A 89 -3.53 -6.64 10.71
CA LEU A 89 -3.68 -7.98 11.25
C LEU A 89 -5.15 -8.41 11.35
N SER A 90 -6.06 -7.52 11.76
CA SER A 90 -7.48 -7.83 11.86
C SER A 90 -8.09 -8.12 10.49
N LEU A 91 -7.67 -7.39 9.45
CA LEU A 91 -8.13 -7.65 8.08
C LEU A 91 -7.63 -9.01 7.58
N LEU A 92 -6.34 -9.32 7.76
CA LEU A 92 -5.80 -10.63 7.39
C LEU A 92 -6.47 -11.76 8.18
N PHE A 93 -6.69 -11.57 9.47
CA PHE A 93 -7.39 -12.53 10.32
C PHE A 93 -8.84 -12.72 9.86
N ALA A 94 -9.56 -11.65 9.54
CA ALA A 94 -10.92 -11.73 9.00
C ALA A 94 -10.96 -12.49 7.66
N LEU A 95 -9.98 -12.26 6.77
CA LEU A 95 -9.86 -13.03 5.52
C LEU A 95 -9.58 -14.52 5.78
N CYS A 96 -8.71 -14.86 6.74
CA CYS A 96 -8.49 -16.25 7.15
C CYS A 96 -9.78 -16.88 7.69
N LEU A 97 -10.53 -16.16 8.54
CA LEU A 97 -11.81 -16.64 9.06
C LEU A 97 -12.82 -16.87 7.95
N LEU A 98 -12.96 -15.95 7.00
CA LEU A 98 -13.87 -16.09 5.87
C LEU A 98 -13.51 -17.29 4.99
N SER A 99 -12.22 -17.50 4.71
CA SER A 99 -11.77 -18.68 3.96
C SER A 99 -12.02 -19.96 4.74
N ALA A 100 -11.71 -20.01 6.04
CA ALA A 100 -12.01 -21.18 6.88
C ALA A 100 -13.52 -21.50 6.96
N LEU A 101 -14.38 -20.48 7.00
CA LEU A 101 -15.83 -20.65 6.95
C LEU A 101 -16.29 -21.18 5.59
N ALA A 102 -15.67 -20.74 4.50
CA ALA A 102 -15.91 -21.30 3.17
C ALA A 102 -15.50 -22.78 3.10
N SER A 103 -14.31 -23.13 3.60
CA SER A 103 -13.86 -24.53 3.67
C SER A 103 -14.81 -25.40 4.51
N LEU A 104 -15.30 -24.86 5.63
CA LEU A 104 -16.26 -25.55 6.50
C LEU A 104 -17.60 -25.78 5.78
N ALA A 105 -18.10 -24.77 5.08
CA ALA A 105 -19.33 -24.87 4.29
C ALA A 105 -19.19 -25.89 3.15
N LEU A 106 -18.04 -25.92 2.46
CA LEU A 106 -17.75 -26.89 1.40
C LEU A 106 -17.57 -28.32 1.94
N SER A 107 -17.05 -28.48 3.17
CA SER A 107 -16.82 -29.78 3.78
C SER A 107 -18.05 -30.35 4.50
N GLY A 108 -19.08 -29.53 4.76
CA GLY A 108 -20.33 -29.94 5.41
C GLY A 108 -20.23 -30.25 6.91
N GLY A 109 -19.05 -30.16 7.53
CA GLY A 109 -18.88 -30.37 8.96
C GLY A 109 -17.42 -30.32 9.43
N TRP A 110 -17.22 -30.11 10.73
CA TRP A 110 -15.89 -29.96 11.35
C TRP A 110 -15.02 -31.21 11.23
N HIS A 111 -15.61 -32.41 11.32
CA HIS A 111 -14.86 -33.66 11.21
C HIS A 111 -14.33 -33.89 9.78
N ALA A 112 -15.18 -33.69 8.78
CA ALA A 112 -14.80 -33.76 7.36
C ALA A 112 -13.75 -32.71 7.01
N LEU A 113 -13.90 -31.48 7.52
CA LEU A 113 -12.91 -30.42 7.36
C LEU A 113 -11.54 -30.83 7.94
N SER A 114 -11.52 -31.38 9.16
CA SER A 114 -10.28 -31.82 9.81
C SER A 114 -9.55 -32.90 9.00
N LEU A 115 -10.29 -33.88 8.48
CA LEU A 115 -9.73 -34.91 7.61
C LEU A 115 -9.20 -34.31 6.30
N ASN A 116 -9.97 -33.42 5.66
CA ASN A 116 -9.59 -32.76 4.42
C ASN A 116 -8.33 -31.89 4.57
N LEU A 117 -8.13 -31.24 5.71
CA LEU A 117 -6.96 -30.40 5.97
C LEU A 117 -5.72 -31.19 6.38
N SER A 118 -5.89 -32.40 6.93
CA SER A 118 -4.78 -33.19 7.50
C SER A 118 -3.70 -33.56 6.48
N ASN A 119 -4.07 -34.04 5.29
CA ASN A 119 -3.12 -34.45 4.27
C ASN A 119 -2.39 -33.24 3.63
N PRO A 120 -3.09 -32.20 3.17
CA PRO A 120 -2.45 -30.98 2.68
C PRO A 120 -1.53 -30.30 3.69
N SER A 121 -1.88 -30.33 4.99
CA SER A 121 -1.07 -29.66 6.03
C SER A 121 0.37 -30.18 6.08
N ARG A 122 0.57 -31.49 5.91
CA ARG A 122 1.92 -32.10 5.91
C ARG A 122 2.77 -31.60 4.74
N ARG A 123 2.17 -31.49 3.56
CA ARG A 123 2.84 -30.99 2.35
C ARG A 123 3.18 -29.51 2.50
N PHE A 124 2.23 -28.73 3.00
CA PHE A 124 2.42 -27.30 3.24
C PHE A 124 3.53 -27.02 4.27
N LEU A 125 3.66 -27.85 5.31
CA LEU A 125 4.75 -27.74 6.29
C LEU A 125 6.14 -27.95 5.67
N ILE A 126 6.26 -28.75 4.62
CA ILE A 126 7.52 -28.99 3.89
C ILE A 126 7.79 -27.85 2.90
N GLU A 127 6.76 -27.35 2.22
CA GLU A 127 6.84 -26.28 1.23
C GLU A 127 7.13 -24.91 1.84
N THR A 128 6.48 -24.60 2.97
CA THR A 128 6.58 -23.31 3.67
C THR A 128 8.01 -22.85 3.94
N PRO A 129 8.93 -23.66 4.51
CA PRO A 129 10.30 -23.23 4.76
C PRO A 129 11.07 -22.95 3.46
N LEU A 130 10.80 -23.69 2.38
CA LEU A 130 11.42 -23.44 1.08
C LEU A 130 10.97 -22.09 0.52
N VAL A 131 9.66 -21.82 0.53
CA VAL A 131 9.09 -20.55 0.06
C VAL A 131 9.56 -19.39 0.93
N ALA A 132 9.59 -19.55 2.25
CA ALA A 132 10.12 -18.56 3.18
C ALA A 132 11.61 -18.29 2.92
N PHE A 133 12.41 -19.34 2.69
CA PHE A 133 13.84 -19.22 2.37
C PHE A 133 14.07 -18.48 1.05
N VAL A 134 13.37 -18.87 -0.02
CA VAL A 134 13.47 -18.21 -1.32
C VAL A 134 13.02 -16.75 -1.22
N THR A 135 11.94 -16.47 -0.48
CA THR A 135 11.49 -15.10 -0.28
C THR A 135 12.51 -14.30 0.52
N PHE A 136 13.10 -14.88 1.56
CA PHE A 136 14.12 -14.22 2.37
C PHE A 136 15.42 -13.98 1.60
N ALA A 137 15.83 -14.91 0.73
CA ALA A 137 17.00 -14.78 -0.12
C ALA A 137 16.82 -13.76 -1.24
N THR A 138 15.60 -13.66 -1.79
CA THR A 138 15.26 -12.71 -2.87
C THR A 138 14.78 -11.36 -2.37
N ALA A 139 14.39 -11.25 -1.10
CA ALA A 139 14.08 -9.96 -0.49
C ALA A 139 15.35 -9.11 -0.50
N SER A 140 15.33 -8.05 -1.32
CA SER A 140 16.35 -7.00 -1.30
C SER A 140 16.56 -6.58 0.15
N ARG A 141 17.70 -6.96 0.72
CA ARG A 141 18.13 -6.48 2.03
C ARG A 141 18.50 -5.02 1.84
N ARG A 142 17.51 -4.15 1.86
CA ARG A 142 17.74 -2.75 2.19
C ARG A 142 18.27 -2.76 3.60
N HIS A 143 19.60 -2.72 3.71
CA HIS A 143 20.32 -2.70 4.97
C HIS A 143 19.98 -1.36 5.65
N VAL A 144 18.86 -1.33 6.36
CA VAL A 144 18.57 -0.22 7.26
C VAL A 144 19.56 -0.38 8.40
N LYS A 145 20.63 0.42 8.38
CA LYS A 145 21.60 0.45 9.46
C LYS A 145 20.83 0.70 10.76
N PRO A 146 20.88 -0.21 11.74
CA PRO A 146 20.24 0.03 13.02
C PRO A 146 20.93 1.26 13.65
N SER A 147 20.19 2.34 13.84
CA SER A 147 20.67 3.52 14.57
C SER A 147 21.04 3.09 15.98
N ALA A 148 22.29 3.35 16.39
CA ALA A 148 22.94 2.78 17.57
C ALA A 148 22.34 3.19 18.94
N THR A 149 21.23 3.92 18.97
CA THR A 149 20.71 4.54 20.19
C THR A 149 19.18 4.51 20.19
N GLY A 150 18.58 3.45 20.75
CA GLY A 150 17.16 3.47 21.13
C GLY A 150 16.37 2.16 21.08
N LYS A 151 16.44 1.38 22.18
CA LYS A 151 15.45 0.43 22.72
C LYS A 151 15.07 -0.81 21.88
N THR A 152 15.71 -1.94 22.20
CA THR A 152 15.39 -3.34 21.82
C THR A 152 13.90 -3.66 21.75
N MET A 153 13.08 -3.04 22.62
CA MET A 153 11.63 -3.20 22.63
C MET A 153 10.96 -2.89 21.29
N TYR A 154 11.37 -1.83 20.58
CA TYR A 154 10.75 -1.48 19.28
C TYR A 154 11.11 -2.50 18.21
N TRP A 155 12.36 -2.98 18.23
CA TRP A 155 12.79 -4.07 17.35
C TRP A 155 11.99 -5.35 17.60
N ILE A 156 11.82 -5.76 18.87
CA ILE A 156 10.98 -6.91 19.24
C ILE A 156 9.54 -6.74 18.74
N LYS A 157 8.91 -5.57 18.99
CA LYS A 157 7.55 -5.30 18.52
C LYS A 157 7.42 -5.42 17.01
N ARG A 158 8.42 -4.94 16.26
CA ARG A 158 8.48 -5.04 14.81
C ARG A 158 8.62 -6.49 14.35
N GLN A 159 9.50 -7.27 14.98
CA GLN A 159 9.65 -8.70 14.67
C GLN A 159 8.37 -9.48 14.97
N LEU A 160 7.72 -9.21 16.11
CA LEU A 160 6.45 -9.84 16.47
C LEU A 160 5.35 -9.53 15.45
N PHE A 161 5.22 -8.26 15.05
CA PHE A 161 4.26 -7.85 14.03
C PHE A 161 4.54 -8.52 12.68
N PHE A 162 5.81 -8.55 12.25
CA PHE A 162 6.20 -9.23 11.02
C PHE A 162 5.91 -10.73 11.07
N ALA A 163 6.26 -11.41 12.17
CA ALA A 163 6.00 -12.83 12.36
C ALA A 163 4.49 -13.13 12.33
N ALA A 164 3.69 -12.38 13.10
CA ALA A 164 2.24 -12.54 13.10
C ALA A 164 1.64 -12.34 11.69
N LYS A 165 2.12 -11.32 10.97
CA LYS A 165 1.70 -11.04 9.61
C LYS A 165 2.08 -12.16 8.63
N ALA A 166 3.31 -12.65 8.69
CA ALA A 166 3.80 -13.74 7.85
C ALA A 166 3.01 -15.03 8.12
N THR A 167 2.75 -15.36 9.39
CA THR A 167 1.93 -16.52 9.77
C THR A 167 0.52 -16.41 9.22
N LEU A 168 -0.14 -15.24 9.34
CA LEU A 168 -1.49 -15.04 8.79
C LEU A 168 -1.50 -15.14 7.26
N VAL A 169 -0.49 -14.62 6.57
CA VAL A 169 -0.36 -14.74 5.11
C VAL A 169 -0.18 -16.20 4.69
N LEU A 170 0.66 -16.96 5.38
CA LEU A 170 0.86 -18.38 5.10
C LEU A 170 -0.41 -19.19 5.37
N ALA A 171 -1.09 -18.93 6.50
CA ALA A 171 -2.37 -19.56 6.81
C ALA A 171 -3.43 -19.25 5.74
N LEU A 172 -3.54 -17.99 5.30
CA LEU A 172 -4.46 -17.60 4.23
C LEU A 172 -4.12 -18.28 2.91
N SER A 173 -2.83 -18.37 2.56
CA SER A 173 -2.37 -19.03 1.33
C SER A 173 -2.72 -20.51 1.32
N PHE A 174 -2.55 -21.18 2.46
CA PHE A 174 -2.95 -22.57 2.65
C PHE A 174 -4.46 -22.78 2.51
N LEU A 175 -5.28 -21.95 3.18
CA LEU A 175 -6.73 -22.06 3.11
C LEU A 175 -7.26 -21.80 1.70
N LEU A 176 -6.82 -20.71 1.05
CA LEU A 176 -7.24 -20.37 -0.31
C LEU A 176 -6.84 -21.44 -1.32
N SER A 177 -5.62 -21.97 -1.25
CA SER A 177 -5.21 -23.06 -2.16
C SER A 177 -6.04 -24.33 -1.97
N THR A 178 -6.42 -24.65 -0.73
CA THR A 178 -7.31 -25.77 -0.43
C THR A 178 -8.70 -25.55 -1.01
N ASP A 179 -9.29 -24.36 -0.77
CA ASP A 179 -10.62 -24.00 -1.27
C ASP A 179 -10.68 -24.05 -2.81
N ILE A 180 -9.64 -23.56 -3.48
CA ILE A 180 -9.56 -23.53 -4.95
C ILE A 180 -9.40 -24.95 -5.53
N CYS A 181 -8.61 -25.81 -4.89
CA CYS A 181 -8.31 -27.15 -5.41
C CYS A 181 -9.30 -28.23 -4.96
N GLN A 182 -10.12 -27.99 -3.94
CA GLN A 182 -11.14 -28.93 -3.45
C GLN A 182 -12.05 -29.48 -4.57
N PRO A 183 -12.66 -28.67 -5.47
CA PRO A 183 -13.53 -29.21 -6.52
C PRO A 183 -12.80 -30.11 -7.53
N LEU A 184 -11.48 -29.96 -7.67
CA LEU A 184 -10.66 -30.73 -8.61
C LEU A 184 -10.27 -32.11 -8.07
N HIS A 185 -10.34 -32.32 -6.75
CA HIS A 185 -9.94 -33.60 -6.14
C HIS A 185 -10.84 -34.77 -6.52
N ALA A 186 -12.13 -34.53 -6.80
CA ALA A 186 -13.06 -35.57 -7.20
C ALA A 186 -12.73 -36.17 -8.59
N PRO A 187 -12.53 -35.37 -9.66
CA PRO A 187 -12.18 -35.93 -10.97
C PRO A 187 -10.71 -36.29 -11.12
N LEU A 188 -9.78 -35.55 -10.51
CA LEU A 188 -8.34 -35.65 -10.80
C LEU A 188 -7.47 -35.42 -9.55
N PRO A 189 -7.32 -36.41 -8.67
CA PRO A 189 -6.65 -36.23 -7.37
C PRO A 189 -5.17 -35.83 -7.49
N ILE A 190 -4.41 -36.46 -8.40
CA ILE A 190 -2.98 -36.18 -8.56
C ILE A 190 -2.74 -34.76 -9.09
N THR A 191 -3.55 -34.30 -10.07
CA THR A 191 -3.39 -32.94 -10.60
C THR A 191 -3.86 -31.90 -9.60
N ALA A 192 -4.89 -32.20 -8.81
CA ALA A 192 -5.36 -31.30 -7.75
C ALA A 192 -4.29 -31.10 -6.67
N ASP A 193 -3.59 -32.18 -6.28
CA ASP A 193 -2.47 -32.14 -5.34
C ASP A 193 -1.32 -31.25 -5.85
N LEU A 194 -0.89 -31.45 -7.10
CA LEU A 194 0.18 -30.65 -7.71
C LEU A 194 -0.23 -29.19 -7.88
N ALA A 195 -1.47 -28.94 -8.34
CA ALA A 195 -2.01 -27.61 -8.49
C ALA A 195 -2.09 -26.90 -7.13
N GLN A 196 -2.50 -27.60 -6.07
CA GLN A 196 -2.58 -27.02 -4.73
C GLN A 196 -1.23 -26.52 -4.25
N VAL A 197 -0.17 -27.35 -4.38
CA VAL A 197 1.21 -26.98 -4.00
C VAL A 197 1.72 -25.79 -4.82
N LEU A 198 1.44 -25.76 -6.13
CA LEU A 198 1.86 -24.64 -6.98
C LEU A 198 1.12 -23.34 -6.62
N ILE A 199 -0.19 -23.42 -6.40
CA ILE A 199 -1.02 -22.27 -6.03
C ILE A 199 -0.63 -21.75 -4.64
N SER A 200 -0.45 -22.63 -3.65
CA SER A 200 0.01 -22.26 -2.31
C SER A 200 1.38 -21.58 -2.36
N ALA A 201 2.31 -22.09 -3.18
CA ALA A 201 3.64 -21.54 -3.31
C ALA A 201 3.59 -20.14 -3.92
N CYS A 202 2.84 -19.96 -5.01
CA CYS A 202 2.65 -18.69 -5.68
C CYS A 202 2.01 -17.63 -4.76
N ILE A 203 0.90 -17.97 -4.09
CA ILE A 203 0.22 -17.04 -3.17
C ILE A 203 1.13 -16.70 -1.98
N SER A 204 1.83 -17.70 -1.41
CA SER A 204 2.76 -17.49 -0.30
C SER A 204 3.94 -16.60 -0.70
N LEU A 205 4.54 -16.80 -1.88
CA LEU A 205 5.62 -15.96 -2.41
C LEU A 205 5.17 -14.50 -2.56
N VAL A 206 4.02 -14.28 -3.20
CA VAL A 206 3.47 -12.93 -3.40
C VAL A 206 3.13 -12.28 -2.05
N GLY A 207 2.47 -13.01 -1.17
CA GLY A 207 2.06 -12.53 0.14
C GLY A 207 3.25 -12.22 1.06
N LEU A 208 4.27 -13.06 1.09
CA LEU A 208 5.48 -12.83 1.89
C LEU A 208 6.28 -11.65 1.32
N ARG A 209 6.43 -11.54 -0.01
CA ARG A 209 7.04 -10.35 -0.63
C ARG A 209 6.31 -9.07 -0.26
N TRP A 210 4.98 -9.10 -0.26
CA TRP A 210 4.18 -7.99 0.24
C TRP A 210 4.44 -7.72 1.73
N ALA A 211 4.54 -8.76 2.57
CA ALA A 211 4.85 -8.61 3.98
C ALA A 211 6.23 -7.94 4.21
N PHE A 212 7.26 -8.36 3.47
CA PHE A 212 8.59 -7.74 3.51
C PHE A 212 8.58 -6.28 3.04
N HIS A 213 7.95 -6.02 1.90
CA HIS A 213 7.85 -4.67 1.36
C HIS A 213 7.13 -3.72 2.33
N ASP A 214 6.02 -4.17 2.93
CA ASP A 214 5.27 -3.42 3.94
C ASP A 214 6.10 -3.17 5.22
N GLN A 215 6.98 -4.08 5.64
CA GLN A 215 7.92 -3.82 6.75
C GLN A 215 8.92 -2.71 6.44
N GLY A 216 9.27 -2.52 5.16
CA GLY A 216 10.15 -1.43 4.72
C GLY A 216 9.46 -0.07 4.71
N GLN A 217 8.14 -0.05 4.59
CA GLN A 217 7.34 1.18 4.49
C GLN A 217 6.68 1.60 5.80
N ARG A 218 6.95 0.91 6.92
CA ARG A 218 6.41 1.23 8.24
C ARG A 218 7.44 1.91 9.12
N CYS A 219 6.96 2.81 9.97
CA CYS A 219 7.78 3.41 11.01
C CYS A 219 8.28 2.34 12.00
N ASN A 220 9.57 2.37 12.31
CA ASN A 220 10.21 1.45 13.26
C ASN A 220 9.63 1.54 14.69
N GLN A 221 9.01 2.66 15.06
CA GLN A 221 8.50 2.89 16.42
C GLN A 221 6.99 2.61 16.54
N CYS A 222 6.16 3.22 15.68
CA CYS A 222 4.70 3.10 15.77
C CYS A 222 4.08 2.05 14.84
N LEU A 223 4.87 1.42 13.96
CA LEU A 223 4.43 0.44 12.96
C LEU A 223 3.31 0.93 12.03
N ARG A 224 3.09 2.25 11.98
CA ARG A 224 2.19 2.89 11.01
C ARG A 224 2.93 3.02 9.68
N VAL A 225 2.19 2.89 8.58
CA VAL A 225 2.75 3.13 7.25
C VAL A 225 3.17 4.59 7.14
N LEU A 226 4.38 4.81 6.63
CA LEU A 226 4.94 6.13 6.39
C LEU A 226 4.14 6.82 5.28
N SER A 227 3.82 8.10 5.47
CA SER A 227 2.94 8.81 4.56
C SER A 227 3.69 9.80 3.67
N THR A 228 3.05 10.10 2.53
CA THR A 228 3.37 11.19 1.59
C THR A 228 4.83 11.21 1.15
N PRO A 229 5.18 10.58 0.00
CA PRO A 229 6.49 10.77 -0.59
C PRO A 229 6.67 12.24 -0.92
N ALA A 230 7.52 12.92 -0.16
CA ALA A 230 8.02 14.23 -0.55
C ALA A 230 9.23 13.96 -1.45
N ARG A 231 9.16 14.41 -2.70
CA ARG A 231 10.33 14.38 -3.58
C ARG A 231 11.27 15.49 -3.14
N VAL A 232 12.49 15.14 -2.76
CA VAL A 232 13.55 16.09 -2.40
C VAL A 232 14.59 16.04 -3.50
N GLY A 233 14.96 17.21 -4.03
CA GLY A 233 15.96 17.37 -5.08
C GLY A 233 15.40 17.60 -6.48
N ARG A 234 16.24 18.13 -7.37
CA ARG A 234 15.97 18.22 -8.82
C ARG A 234 16.52 16.96 -9.51
N PRO A 235 15.79 16.37 -10.48
CA PRO A 235 16.25 15.16 -11.19
C PRO A 235 17.63 15.30 -11.87
N SER A 236 18.04 16.52 -12.21
CA SER A 236 19.31 16.83 -12.85
C SER A 236 20.50 16.92 -11.87
N HIS A 237 20.28 16.91 -10.55
CA HIS A 237 21.30 17.18 -9.54
C HIS A 237 21.70 15.94 -8.72
N ASN A 238 21.80 14.76 -9.34
CA ASN A 238 22.14 13.51 -8.64
C ASN A 238 23.60 13.42 -8.12
N LEU A 239 24.49 14.31 -8.57
CA LEU A 239 25.94 14.20 -8.30
C LEU A 239 26.40 14.85 -6.99
N LEU A 240 25.72 15.90 -6.53
CA LEU A 240 26.13 16.69 -5.35
C LEU A 240 24.98 16.98 -4.38
N GLU A 241 23.72 16.80 -4.80
CA GLU A 241 22.55 17.04 -3.97
C GLU A 241 21.73 15.75 -3.84
N TRP A 242 21.04 15.58 -2.71
CA TRP A 242 20.15 14.44 -2.51
C TRP A 242 18.97 14.53 -3.48
N ASN A 243 18.78 13.50 -4.30
CA ASN A 243 17.60 13.32 -5.14
C ASN A 243 16.93 11.98 -4.81
N GLY A 244 15.72 12.06 -4.28
CA GLY A 244 15.00 10.89 -3.80
C GLY A 244 13.62 11.20 -3.23
N ASN A 245 12.97 10.15 -2.74
CA ASN A 245 11.69 10.24 -2.05
C ASN A 245 11.91 10.11 -0.54
N GLU A 246 11.36 11.05 0.22
CA GLU A 246 11.32 10.99 1.67
C GLU A 246 9.92 10.62 2.14
N LEU A 247 9.84 9.59 2.98
CA LEU A 247 8.59 9.13 3.60
C LEU A 247 8.62 9.48 5.09
N VAL A 248 7.70 10.33 5.53
CA VAL A 248 7.70 10.85 6.91
C VAL A 248 6.69 10.07 7.77
N CYS A 249 7.09 9.78 9.02
CA CYS A 249 6.15 9.25 10.00
C CYS A 249 5.22 10.37 10.50
N ARG A 250 3.90 10.19 10.36
CA ARG A 250 2.87 11.13 10.86
C ARG A 250 2.91 11.46 12.35
N GLN A 251 3.67 10.70 13.13
CA GLN A 251 3.83 10.89 14.57
C GLN A 251 5.18 11.56 14.92
N GLY A 252 5.99 11.96 13.94
CA GLY A 252 7.29 12.61 14.18
C GLY A 252 8.42 11.66 14.60
N HIS A 253 8.24 10.33 14.54
CA HIS A 253 9.29 9.38 14.96
C HIS A 253 10.53 9.34 14.03
N GLY A 254 10.45 9.95 12.85
CA GLY A 254 11.51 9.94 11.84
C GLY A 254 11.00 9.88 10.40
N MET A 255 11.96 9.82 9.49
CA MET A 255 11.73 9.75 8.04
C MET A 255 12.58 8.65 7.40
N LEU A 256 12.04 8.02 6.37
CA LEU A 256 12.75 7.06 5.53
C LEU A 256 13.12 7.75 4.23
N SER A 257 14.42 7.88 3.98
CA SER A 257 14.93 8.47 2.75
C SER A 257 15.25 7.36 1.74
N ILE A 258 14.64 7.42 0.56
CA ILE A 258 14.79 6.43 -0.52
C ILE A 258 15.45 7.14 -1.71
N PRO A 259 16.70 6.81 -2.07
CA PRO A 259 17.36 7.43 -3.22
C PRO A 259 16.66 7.02 -4.53
N GLU A 260 16.57 7.94 -5.50
CA GLU A 260 16.00 7.63 -6.82
C GLU A 260 16.90 6.69 -7.63
N MET A 261 18.23 6.86 -7.50
CA MET A 261 19.25 6.02 -8.11
C MET A 261 20.27 5.57 -7.05
N GLU A 262 20.58 4.27 -7.01
CA GLU A 262 21.64 3.76 -6.14
C GLU A 262 23.01 4.19 -6.71
N THR A 263 23.70 5.10 -6.03
CA THR A 263 25.08 5.51 -6.38
C THR A 263 26.09 4.84 -5.45
N SER A 264 27.38 4.87 -5.79
CA SER A 264 28.43 4.33 -4.93
C SER A 264 28.43 4.95 -3.52
N TRP A 265 27.97 6.21 -3.40
CA TRP A 265 27.83 6.98 -2.15
C TRP A 265 26.46 6.82 -1.47
N CYS A 266 25.37 6.65 -2.24
CA CYS A 266 24.00 6.47 -1.73
C CYS A 266 23.42 5.13 -2.19
N ARG A 267 23.82 4.03 -1.55
CA ARG A 267 23.42 2.66 -1.97
C ARG A 267 22.13 2.14 -1.36
N SER A 268 21.60 2.76 -0.30
CA SER A 268 20.49 2.14 0.44
C SER A 268 19.55 3.16 1.07
N SER A 269 18.28 2.77 1.21
CA SER A 269 17.32 3.53 1.99
C SER A 269 17.79 3.68 3.44
N GLU A 270 17.81 4.91 3.94
CA GLU A 270 18.29 5.23 5.28
C GLU A 270 17.14 5.75 6.15
N TRP A 271 17.09 5.26 7.40
CA TRP A 271 16.14 5.74 8.40
C TRP A 271 16.79 6.86 9.21
N ILE A 272 16.25 8.06 9.09
CA ILE A 272 16.72 9.24 9.81
C ILE A 272 15.76 9.49 10.98
N THR A 273 16.25 9.26 12.19
CA THR A 273 15.51 9.58 13.42
C THR A 273 15.46 11.10 13.58
N GLN A 274 14.26 11.66 13.73
CA GLN A 274 14.13 13.07 14.12
C GLN A 274 14.72 13.24 15.52
N ASN A 275 15.72 14.11 15.63
CA ASN A 275 16.33 14.43 16.90
C ASN A 275 15.32 15.26 17.72
N PRO A 276 14.98 14.90 18.97
CA PRO A 276 14.05 15.67 19.81
C PRO A 276 14.58 17.06 20.21
N GLY A 277 15.74 17.47 19.69
CA GLY A 277 16.31 18.81 19.88
C GLY A 277 15.66 19.89 19.01
N TRP A 278 15.01 19.53 17.89
CA TRP A 278 14.38 20.53 17.00
C TRP A 278 13.12 21.14 17.61
N ASP A 279 12.38 20.39 18.44
CA ASP A 279 11.23 20.92 19.20
C ASP A 279 11.65 21.97 20.25
N ARG A 280 12.90 21.93 20.72
CA ARG A 280 13.42 22.93 21.67
C ARG A 280 13.79 24.25 21.01
N VAL A 281 14.10 24.24 19.71
CA VAL A 281 14.42 25.47 18.96
C VAL A 281 13.15 26.15 18.45
N ALA A 282 12.10 25.37 18.12
CA ALA A 282 10.80 25.92 17.71
C ALA A 282 9.92 26.40 18.88
N GLY A 283 10.28 26.10 20.13
CA GLY A 283 9.57 26.55 21.35
C GLY A 283 10.12 27.83 21.99
N VAL A 284 11.05 28.52 21.34
CA VAL A 284 11.58 29.82 21.77
C VAL A 284 11.20 30.87 20.73
N SER A 285 9.93 31.26 20.73
CA SER A 285 9.43 32.50 20.13
C SER A 285 8.07 32.86 20.73
#